data_AF-A0A968L6Q5-F1
#
_entry.id   AF-A0A968L6Q5-F1
#
_cell.length_a   1.000
_cell.length_b   1.000
_cell.length_c   1.000
_cell.angle_alpha   90.00
_cell.angle_beta   90.00
_cell.angle_gamma   90.00
#
_symmetry.space_group_name_H-M   'P 1'
#
loop_
_entity.id
_entity.type
_entity.pdbx_description
1 polymer ?
#
loop_
_entity_poly.entity_id
_entity_poly.type
_entity_poly.pdbx_seq_one_letter_code
_entity_poly.pdbx_strand_id
1 'polypeptide(L)'
;MAGIKVTEPPAGKSVRITTATTTSVKTSRGIILRIIVGTTAAGTITVQNTAGTAAAVLKASIPEGVYELGIEMNGIVVVTGAASDITVVYL
;
A
#
# COMPACT_ATOMS: atom_id res chain seq x y z
N MET A 1 -10.68 8.14 -26.44
CA MET A 1 -10.67 7.08 -25.41
C MET A 1 -9.21 6.74 -25.15
N ALA A 2 -8.59 7.38 -24.15
CA ALA A 2 -7.16 7.23 -23.90
C ALA A 2 -6.91 5.80 -23.37
N GLY A 3 -6.23 4.98 -24.16
CA GLY A 3 -5.87 3.62 -23.79
C GLY A 3 -5.05 3.62 -22.49
N ILE A 4 -5.46 2.77 -21.55
CA ILE A 4 -4.69 2.50 -20.33
C ILE A 4 -3.33 1.96 -20.79
N LYS A 5 -2.27 2.76 -20.63
CA LYS A 5 -0.91 2.29 -20.80
C LYS A 5 -0.61 1.36 -19.63
N VAL A 6 -0.76 0.06 -19.84
CA VAL A 6 -0.22 -0.96 -18.94
C VAL A 6 1.29 -0.97 -19.16
N THR A 7 2.00 -0.02 -18.55
CA THR A 7 3.44 -0.16 -18.32
C THR A 7 3.62 -1.34 -17.39
N GLU A 8 4.39 -2.34 -17.83
CA GLU A 8 4.70 -3.56 -17.08
C GLU A 8 5.04 -3.20 -15.63
N PRO A 9 4.36 -3.80 -14.63
CA PRO A 9 4.68 -3.53 -13.24
C PRO A 9 6.14 -3.95 -13.01
N PRO A 10 6.97 -3.11 -12.37
CA PRO A 10 8.37 -3.46 -12.11
C PRO A 10 8.41 -4.65 -11.16
N ALA A 11 8.63 -5.87 -11.67
CA ALA A 11 9.01 -7.14 -11.00
C ALA A 11 8.50 -7.41 -9.56
N GLY A 12 7.42 -6.75 -9.14
CA GLY A 12 6.98 -6.65 -7.75
C GLY A 12 5.63 -7.32 -7.57
N LYS A 13 5.44 -7.95 -6.41
CA LYS A 13 4.17 -8.56 -6.03
C LYS A 13 3.20 -7.47 -5.61
N SER A 14 1.90 -7.73 -5.75
CA SER A 14 0.85 -6.81 -5.33
C SER A 14 -0.18 -7.49 -4.46
N VAL A 15 -0.65 -6.79 -3.43
CA VAL A 15 -1.76 -7.20 -2.56
C VAL A 15 -2.84 -6.13 -2.63
N ARG A 16 -4.07 -6.53 -2.93
CA ARG A 16 -5.25 -5.66 -2.90
C ARG A 16 -5.97 -5.78 -1.56
N ILE A 17 -6.26 -4.65 -0.95
CA ILE A 17 -6.96 -4.50 0.33
C ILE A 17 -8.25 -3.77 0.02
N THR A 18 -9.38 -4.47 0.19
CA THR A 18 -10.72 -3.97 -0.15
C THR A 18 -11.58 -3.63 1.05
N THR A 19 -11.07 -3.86 2.26
CA THR A 19 -11.78 -3.61 3.52
C THR A 19 -10.82 -3.04 4.56
N ALA A 20 -11.37 -2.35 5.56
CA ALA A 20 -10.62 -1.87 6.71
C ALA A 20 -10.09 -3.07 7.51
N THR A 21 -8.80 -3.33 7.39
CA THR A 21 -8.15 -4.45 8.06
C THR A 21 -6.65 -4.23 8.22
N THR A 22 -6.04 -5.06 9.04
CA THR A 22 -4.59 -5.22 9.16
C THR A 22 -4.14 -6.36 8.25
N THR A 23 -3.39 -6.02 7.20
CA THR A 23 -2.91 -7.00 6.21
C THR A 23 -1.42 -7.21 6.35
N SER A 24 -1.01 -8.46 6.59
CA SER A 24 0.40 -8.84 6.48
C SER A 24 0.73 -9.07 5.00
N VAL A 25 1.38 -8.08 4.36
CA VAL A 25 1.74 -8.10 2.94
C VAL A 25 2.98 -8.97 2.70
N LYS A 26 3.96 -8.85 3.59
CA LYS A 26 5.17 -9.68 3.59
C LYS A 26 5.66 -9.86 5.03
N THR A 27 6.07 -11.05 5.42
CA THR A 27 6.59 -11.30 6.78
C THR A 27 8.11 -11.27 6.84
N SER A 28 8.78 -11.48 5.72
CA SER A 28 10.23 -11.36 5.58
C SER A 28 10.65 -9.96 5.10
N ARG A 29 11.96 -9.70 5.13
CA ARG A 29 12.55 -8.46 4.62
C ARG A 29 12.15 -8.20 3.17
N GLY A 30 11.77 -6.96 2.88
CA GLY A 30 11.34 -6.53 1.56
C GLY A 30 11.21 -5.02 1.44
N ILE A 31 10.87 -4.56 0.24
CA ILE A 31 10.75 -3.14 -0.08
C ILE A 31 9.32 -2.85 -0.48
N ILE A 32 8.67 -1.89 0.18
CA ILE A 32 7.41 -1.33 -0.32
C ILE A 32 7.72 -0.30 -1.39
N LEU A 33 7.27 -0.56 -2.62
CA LEU A 33 7.54 0.31 -3.76
C LEU A 33 6.52 1.46 -3.79
N ARG A 34 5.24 1.11 -3.81
CA ARG A 34 4.15 2.09 -3.96
C ARG A 34 2.84 1.58 -3.39
N ILE A 35 1.95 2.52 -3.06
CA ILE A 35 0.56 2.29 -2.71
C ILE A 35 -0.31 2.98 -3.75
N ILE A 36 -1.21 2.23 -4.35
CA ILE A 36 -2.20 2.73 -5.30
C ILE A 36 -3.52 2.81 -4.55
N VAL A 37 -4.06 4.01 -4.43
CA VAL A 37 -5.36 4.29 -3.84
C VAL A 37 -6.34 4.43 -4.99
N GLY A 38 -7.25 3.46 -5.16
CA GLY A 38 -8.23 3.46 -6.25
C GLY A 38 -9.51 4.23 -5.91
N THR A 39 -9.77 4.44 -4.62
CA THR A 39 -10.86 5.29 -4.11
C THR A 39 -10.36 6.10 -2.93
N THR A 40 -10.83 7.33 -2.78
CA THR A 40 -10.44 8.21 -1.66
C THR A 40 -10.50 7.44 -0.34
N ALA A 41 -9.36 7.31 0.35
CA ALA A 41 -9.29 6.52 1.56
C ALA A 41 -9.93 7.31 2.72
N ALA A 42 -11.06 6.84 3.23
CA ALA A 42 -11.77 7.53 4.32
C ALA A 42 -10.99 7.47 5.65
N GLY A 43 -10.16 6.44 5.83
CA GLY A 43 -9.30 6.27 7.00
C GLY A 43 -7.82 6.46 6.69
N THR A 44 -7.00 6.52 7.74
CA THR A 44 -5.55 6.52 7.62
C THR A 44 -5.06 5.18 7.06
N ILE A 45 -3.95 5.23 6.31
CA ILE A 45 -3.22 4.04 5.84
C ILE A 45 -1.85 4.08 6.50
N THR A 46 -1.60 3.12 7.37
CA THR A 46 -0.31 3.00 8.07
C THR A 46 0.44 1.81 7.50
N VAL A 47 1.65 2.07 7.03
CA VAL A 47 2.62 1.03 6.67
C VAL A 47 3.55 0.87 7.85
N GLN A 48 3.64 -0.35 8.37
CA GLN A 48 4.45 -0.68 9.53
C GLN A 48 5.17 -2.02 9.33
N ASN A 49 6.18 -2.28 10.15
CA ASN A 49 6.81 -3.60 10.21
C ASN A 49 5.99 -4.58 11.06
N THR A 50 6.41 -5.84 11.11
CA THR A 50 5.76 -6.88 11.93
C THR A 50 5.87 -6.66 13.45
N ALA A 51 6.78 -5.78 13.89
CA ALA A 51 6.89 -5.34 15.29
C ALA A 51 5.99 -4.14 15.63
N GLY A 52 5.21 -3.63 14.67
CA GLY A 52 4.31 -2.49 14.85
C GLY A 52 4.98 -1.11 14.73
N THR A 53 6.23 -1.03 14.26
CA THR A 53 6.90 0.24 13.99
C THR A 53 6.42 0.82 12.67
N ALA A 54 5.76 1.97 12.72
CA ALA A 54 5.30 2.67 11.52
C ALA A 54 6.49 3.24 10.72
N ALA A 55 6.47 3.01 9.41
CA ALA A 55 7.45 3.52 8.46
C ALA A 55 6.85 4.63 7.57
N ALA A 56 5.55 4.55 7.27
CA ALA A 56 4.83 5.60 6.56
C ALA A 56 3.38 5.67 7.02
N VAL A 57 2.84 6.89 7.10
CA VAL A 57 1.44 7.14 7.44
C VAL A 57 0.85 8.07 6.40
N LEU A 58 -0.14 7.58 5.65
CA LEU A 58 -0.96 8.39 4.78
C LEU A 58 -2.17 8.87 5.58
N LYS A 59 -2.40 10.19 5.57
CA LYS A 59 -3.54 10.83 6.24
C LYS A 59 -4.86 10.29 5.71
N ALA A 60 -5.89 10.39 6.55
CA ALA A 60 -7.26 10.16 6.12
C ALA A 60 -7.67 11.16 5.02
N SER A 61 -8.67 10.76 4.22
CA SER A 61 -9.19 11.52 3.07
C SER A 61 -8.11 11.84 2.02
N ILE A 62 -7.18 10.91 1.82
CA ILE A 62 -6.19 11.03 0.74
C ILE A 62 -6.85 10.63 -0.59
N PRO A 63 -6.76 11.47 -1.64
CA PRO A 63 -7.41 11.19 -2.92
C PRO A 63 -6.82 9.96 -3.61
N GLU A 64 -7.54 9.46 -4.61
CA GLU A 64 -7.04 8.43 -5.52
C GLU A 64 -5.72 8.86 -6.18
N GLY A 65 -4.81 7.90 -6.31
CA GLY A 65 -3.47 8.19 -6.80
C GLY A 65 -2.47 7.11 -6.48
N VAL A 66 -1.25 7.31 -6.99
CA VAL A 66 -0.11 6.43 -6.75
C VAL A 66 0.86 7.16 -5.82
N TYR A 67 1.13 6.55 -4.67
CA TYR A 67 2.03 7.06 -3.65
C TYR A 67 3.27 6.17 -3.60
N GLU A 68 4.37 6.67 -4.14
CA GLU A 68 5.66 5.98 -4.12
C GLU A 68 6.35 6.16 -2.77
N LEU A 69 6.86 5.06 -2.21
CA LEU A 69 7.46 5.02 -0.88
C LEU A 69 8.94 4.61 -0.96
N GLY A 70 9.24 3.51 -1.65
CA GLY A 70 10.61 3.01 -1.79
C GLY A 70 11.28 2.64 -0.46
N ILE A 71 10.52 2.17 0.53
CA ILE A 71 11.03 1.92 1.88
C ILE A 71 11.35 0.45 2.08
N GLU A 72 12.58 0.14 2.49
CA GLU A 72 12.98 -1.20 2.93
C GLU A 72 12.60 -1.44 4.40
N MET A 73 11.99 -2.59 4.69
CA MET A 73 11.62 -2.97 6.06
C MET A 73 11.63 -4.49 6.28
N ASN A 74 11.82 -4.89 7.55
CA ASN A 74 11.74 -6.27 7.99
C ASN A 74 10.27 -6.67 8.23
N GLY A 75 9.64 -7.17 7.17
CA GLY A 75 8.20 -7.42 7.15
C GLY A 75 7.41 -6.15 6.87
N ILE A 76 6.35 -6.28 6.07
CA ILE A 76 5.47 -5.23 5.60
C ILE A 76 4.06 -5.57 6.07
N VAL A 77 3.51 -4.75 6.95
CA VAL A 77 2.14 -4.80 7.43
C VAL A 77 1.47 -3.49 7.05
N VAL A 78 0.29 -3.58 6.44
CA VAL A 78 -0.50 -2.41 6.07
C VAL A 78 -1.79 -2.42 6.87
N VAL A 79 -1.98 -1.36 7.66
CA VAL A 79 -3.17 -1.15 8.49
C VAL A 79 -4.01 -0.08 7.83
N THR A 80 -5.28 -0.38 7.58
CA THR A 80 -6.22 0.51 6.91
C THR A 80 -7.40 0.80 7.83
N GLY A 81 -7.65 2.08 8.11
CA GLY A 81 -8.74 2.48 9.01
C GLY A 81 -10.14 2.43 8.37
N ALA A 82 -10.25 2.79 7.08
CA ALA A 82 -11.50 2.79 6.32
C ALA A 82 -11.22 2.96 4.83
N ALA A 83 -10.58 1.96 4.20
CA ALA A 83 -10.31 1.99 2.77
C ALA A 83 -10.95 0.80 2.07
N SER A 84 -11.48 1.04 0.87
CA SER A 84 -12.23 0.03 0.10
C SER A 84 -11.52 -0.40 -1.18
N ASP A 85 -10.48 0.34 -1.60
CA ASP A 85 -9.70 -0.03 -2.78
C ASP A 85 -8.25 0.48 -2.69
N ILE A 86 -7.38 -0.32 -2.09
CA ILE A 86 -5.94 -0.06 -2.02
C ILE A 86 -5.18 -1.22 -2.63
N THR A 87 -4.21 -0.94 -3.49
CA THR A 87 -3.25 -1.93 -3.97
C THR A 87 -1.85 -1.56 -3.51
N VAL A 88 -1.22 -2.47 -2.77
CA VAL A 88 0.15 -2.32 -2.27
C VAL A 88 1.09 -3.10 -3.17
N VAL A 89 2.17 -2.48 -3.63
CA VAL A 89 3.19 -3.12 -4.50
C VAL A 89 4.51 -3.21 -3.76
N TYR A 90 5.14 -4.38 -3.77
CA TYR A 90 6.32 -4.69 -2.96
C TYR A 90 7.27 -5.71 -3.62
N LEU A 91 8.50 -5.80 -3.12
CA LEU A 91 9.54 -6.77 -3.49
C LEU A 91 9.82 -7.76 -2.35
#